data_AF-A0AAD6VW30-F1
#
_entry.id   AF-A0AAD6VW30-F1
#
_cell.length_a   1.000
_cell.length_b   1.000
_cell.length_c   1.000
_cell.angle_alpha   90.00
_cell.angle_beta   90.00
_cell.angle_gamma   90.00
#
_symmetry.space_group_name_H-M   'P 1'
#
loop_
_entity.id
_entity.type
_entity.pdbx_description
1 polymer ?
#
loop_
_entity_poly.entity_id
_entity_poly.type
_entity_poly.pdbx_seq_one_letter_code
_entity_poly.pdbx_strand_id
1 'polypeptide(L)'
;MKLSFAALLLLSVVLLSSFLRLTMAVPNHVASPPPPSPAIPSFCDPKCKARCAKAGQYRRCYDYCIICCKDCKCVPSGTYGNKSECPCYRDKLNSKGTSKCP
;
A
#
# COMPACT_ATOMS: atom_id res chain seq x y z
N MET A 1 -49.07 35.34 2.45
CA MET A 1 -47.74 35.62 1.85
C MET A 1 -46.60 35.77 2.87
N LYS A 2 -46.86 36.15 4.13
CA LYS A 2 -45.80 36.32 5.17
C LYS A 2 -45.28 34.99 5.75
N LEU A 3 -46.14 33.98 5.86
CA LEU A 3 -45.79 32.65 6.42
C LEU A 3 -44.85 31.84 5.50
N SER A 4 -44.98 32.00 4.17
CA SER A 4 -44.10 31.35 3.19
C SER A 4 -42.67 31.89 3.23
N PHE A 5 -42.49 33.19 3.49
CA PHE A 5 -41.17 33.81 3.50
C PHE A 5 -40.33 33.34 4.69
N ALA A 6 -40.95 33.23 5.88
CA ALA A 6 -40.31 32.70 7.07
C ALA A 6 -39.93 31.22 6.91
N ALA A 7 -40.80 30.41 6.30
CA ALA A 7 -40.52 29.01 6.02
C ALA A 7 -39.36 28.83 5.02
N LEU A 8 -39.29 29.67 3.98
CA LEU A 8 -38.20 29.64 3.00
C LEU A 8 -36.85 30.02 3.62
N LEU A 9 -36.86 30.99 4.53
CA LEU A 9 -35.67 31.46 5.25
C LEU A 9 -35.15 30.40 6.25
N LEU A 10 -36.04 29.70 6.94
CA LEU A 10 -35.64 28.61 7.83
C LEU A 10 -35.06 27.42 7.04
N LEU A 11 -35.65 27.08 5.89
CA LEU A 11 -35.16 25.99 5.04
C LEU A 11 -33.76 26.29 4.48
N SER A 12 -33.50 27.55 4.06
CA SER A 12 -32.18 27.94 3.56
C SER A 12 -31.10 27.90 4.65
N VAL A 13 -31.42 28.29 5.88
CA VAL A 13 -30.50 28.23 7.03
C VAL A 13 -30.17 26.77 7.42
N VAL A 14 -31.16 25.86 7.38
CA VAL A 14 -30.96 24.43 7.65
C VAL A 14 -30.09 23.76 6.58
N LEU A 15 -30.30 24.12 5.31
CA LEU A 15 -29.46 23.63 4.22
C LEU A 15 -28.01 24.15 4.36
N LEU A 16 -27.81 25.44 4.61
CA LEU A 16 -26.48 26.06 4.74
C LEU A 16 -25.68 25.48 5.92
N SER A 17 -26.34 25.19 7.05
CA SER A 17 -25.70 24.57 8.22
C SER A 17 -25.28 23.11 7.99
N SER A 18 -25.98 22.39 7.10
CA SER A 18 -25.61 21.03 6.72
C SER A 18 -24.34 21.01 5.85
N PHE A 19 -24.17 21.98 4.95
CA PHE A 19 -22.94 22.10 4.13
C PHE A 19 -21.71 22.48 4.95
N LEU A 20 -21.87 23.33 5.98
CA LEU A 20 -20.77 23.72 6.88
C LEU A 20 -20.22 22.56 7.74
N ARG A 21 -20.99 21.47 7.89
CA ARG A 21 -20.60 20.29 8.68
C ARG A 21 -19.71 19.31 7.90
N LEU A 22 -19.65 19.39 6.57
CA LEU A 22 -18.81 18.49 5.75
C LEU A 22 -17.32 18.89 5.72
N THR A 23 -16.95 20.10 6.14
CA THR A 23 -15.55 20.57 6.12
C THR A 23 -14.77 20.26 7.39
N MET A 24 -15.42 19.76 8.44
CA MET A 24 -14.78 19.49 9.74
C MET A 24 -14.77 17.99 10.07
N ALA A 25 -14.37 17.18 9.10
CA ALA A 25 -13.71 15.90 9.36
C ALA A 25 -12.25 16.04 8.92
N VAL A 26 -11.52 16.96 9.58
CA VAL A 26 -10.07 16.84 9.67
C VAL A 26 -9.85 15.64 10.60
N PRO A 27 -9.34 14.50 10.11
CA PRO A 27 -8.79 13.53 11.01
C PRO A 27 -7.57 14.24 11.60
N ASN A 28 -7.66 14.64 12.86
CA ASN A 28 -6.48 14.91 13.66
C ASN A 28 -5.74 13.58 13.84
N HIS A 29 -5.16 13.06 12.77
CA HIS A 29 -4.01 12.18 12.86
C HIS A 29 -2.87 13.06 13.34
N VAL A 30 -2.80 13.22 14.67
CA VAL A 30 -1.51 13.39 15.33
C VAL A 30 -0.67 12.24 14.78
N ALA A 31 0.25 12.57 13.87
CA ALA A 31 1.21 11.65 13.32
C ALA A 31 2.10 11.22 14.48
N SER A 32 1.66 10.21 15.22
CA SER A 32 2.58 9.33 15.91
C SER A 32 3.61 8.92 14.86
N PRO A 33 4.92 9.02 15.13
CA PRO A 33 5.90 8.52 14.18
C PRO A 33 5.50 7.07 13.85
N PRO A 34 5.41 6.71 12.56
CA PRO A 34 5.05 5.35 12.20
C PRO A 34 5.99 4.41 12.96
N PRO A 35 5.47 3.30 13.53
CA PRO A 35 6.34 2.30 14.15
C PRO A 35 7.48 2.01 13.17
N PRO A 36 8.74 1.87 13.64
CA PRO A 36 9.89 1.72 12.77
C PRO A 36 9.56 0.66 11.73
N SER A 37 9.39 1.11 10.48
CA SER A 37 9.10 0.20 9.39
C SER A 37 10.23 -0.82 9.39
N PRO A 38 9.93 -2.14 9.36
CA PRO A 38 10.97 -3.15 9.37
C PRO A 38 11.96 -2.81 8.28
N ALA A 39 13.17 -2.41 8.68
CA ALA A 39 14.17 -1.87 7.78
C ALA A 39 14.34 -2.86 6.62
N ILE A 40 14.24 -2.37 5.38
CA ILE A 40 14.58 -3.21 4.24
C ILE A 40 16.06 -3.55 4.39
N PRO A 41 16.45 -4.84 4.48
CA PRO A 41 17.87 -5.18 4.47
C PRO A 41 18.52 -4.51 3.26
N SER A 42 19.63 -3.80 3.46
CA SER A 42 20.23 -2.94 2.43
C SER A 42 20.54 -3.68 1.13
N PHE A 43 20.79 -4.99 1.19
CA PHE A 43 21.04 -5.83 0.02
C PHE A 43 19.78 -6.19 -0.79
N CYS A 44 18.59 -6.10 -0.21
CA CYS A 44 17.35 -6.49 -0.88
C CYS A 44 17.00 -5.52 -2.01
N ASP A 45 17.17 -4.22 -1.80
CA ASP A 45 16.81 -3.20 -2.79
C ASP A 45 17.54 -3.38 -4.14
N PRO A 46 18.89 -3.43 -4.20
CA PRO A 46 19.59 -3.61 -5.46
C PRO A 46 19.31 -4.97 -6.10
N LYS A 47 19.18 -6.05 -5.30
CA LYS A 47 18.87 -7.38 -5.85
C LYS A 47 17.46 -7.47 -6.42
N CYS A 48 16.46 -6.88 -5.76
CA CYS A 48 15.09 -6.88 -6.27
C CYS A 48 14.93 -5.97 -7.49
N LYS A 49 15.65 -4.85 -7.56
CA LYS A 49 15.78 -4.05 -8.80
C LYS A 49 16.31 -4.90 -9.96
N ALA A 50 17.40 -5.63 -9.74
CA ALA A 50 17.98 -6.52 -10.76
C ALA A 50 17.02 -7.65 -11.17
N ARG A 51 16.41 -8.34 -10.18
CA ARG A 51 15.46 -9.45 -10.41
C ARG A 51 14.25 -9.00 -11.23
N CYS A 52 13.75 -7.80 -10.99
CA CYS A 52 12.54 -7.28 -11.62
C CYS A 52 12.80 -6.41 -12.85
N ALA A 53 14.05 -6.24 -13.29
CA ALA A 53 14.44 -5.31 -14.36
C ALA A 53 13.71 -5.56 -15.70
N LYS A 54 13.27 -6.80 -15.96
CA LYS A 54 12.52 -7.18 -17.18
C LYS A 54 11.07 -7.56 -16.91
N ALA A 55 10.55 -7.29 -15.71
CA ALA A 55 9.17 -7.62 -15.36
C ALA A 55 8.19 -6.66 -16.04
N GLY A 56 7.18 -7.17 -16.73
CA GLY A 56 6.12 -6.35 -17.33
C GLY A 56 5.33 -5.51 -16.32
N GLN A 57 5.27 -5.95 -15.06
CA GLN A 57 4.75 -5.17 -13.93
C GLN A 57 5.84 -4.98 -12.87
N TYR A 58 6.77 -4.05 -13.14
CA TYR A 58 7.94 -3.79 -12.28
C TYR A 58 7.57 -3.60 -10.80
N ARG A 59 6.62 -2.71 -10.49
CA ARG A 59 6.22 -2.40 -9.10
C ARG A 59 5.74 -3.63 -8.35
N ARG A 60 4.83 -4.39 -8.95
CA ARG A 60 4.32 -5.64 -8.38
C ARG A 60 5.44 -6.64 -8.12
N CYS A 61 6.33 -6.84 -9.09
CA CYS A 61 7.48 -7.74 -8.92
C CYS A 61 8.36 -7.29 -7.75
N TYR A 62 8.73 -5.99 -7.73
CA TYR A 62 9.61 -5.44 -6.72
C TYR A 62 9.02 -5.60 -5.31
N ASP A 63 7.74 -5.28 -5.11
CA ASP A 63 7.09 -5.37 -3.80
C ASP A 63 7.08 -6.82 -3.27
N TYR A 64 6.73 -7.80 -4.12
CA TYR A 64 6.78 -9.21 -3.72
C TYR A 64 8.21 -9.70 -3.49
N CYS A 65 9.17 -9.27 -4.33
CA CYS A 65 10.58 -9.59 -4.12
C CYS A 65 11.08 -9.07 -2.76
N ILE A 66 10.72 -7.84 -2.38
CA ILE A 66 11.13 -7.24 -1.10
C ILE A 66 10.53 -8.02 0.08
N ILE A 67 9.26 -8.41 0.01
CA ILE A 67 8.64 -9.26 1.04
C ILE A 67 9.40 -10.60 1.16
N CYS A 68 9.68 -11.24 0.04
CA CYS A 68 10.39 -12.51 0.03
C CYS A 68 11.84 -12.38 0.49
N CYS A 69 12.53 -11.30 0.12
CA CYS A 69 13.90 -11.03 0.55
C CYS A 69 13.99 -10.72 2.04
N LYS A 70 13.03 -9.98 2.59
CA LYS A 70 12.96 -9.73 4.03
C LYS A 70 12.83 -11.01 4.84
N ASP A 71 12.00 -11.93 4.37
CA ASP A 71 11.70 -13.16 5.11
C ASP A 71 12.78 -14.23 4.88
N CYS A 72 13.25 -14.39 3.65
CA CYS A 72 14.19 -15.46 3.27
C CYS A 72 15.66 -15.03 3.26
N LYS A 73 15.95 -13.74 3.40
CA LYS A 73 17.29 -13.14 3.33
C LYS A 73 18.08 -13.51 2.06
N CYS A 74 17.39 -13.82 0.96
CA CYS A 74 17.97 -14.30 -0.30
C CYS A 74 17.13 -13.82 -1.49
N VAL A 75 17.79 -13.51 -2.61
CA VAL A 75 17.15 -13.21 -3.91
C VAL A 75 17.95 -13.96 -4.98
N PRO A 76 17.30 -14.79 -5.82
CA PRO A 76 17.96 -15.52 -6.89
C PRO A 76 18.60 -14.60 -7.94
N SER A 77 19.63 -15.12 -8.61
CA SER A 77 20.27 -14.46 -9.74
C SER A 77 19.32 -14.32 -10.94
N GLY A 78 19.67 -13.42 -11.88
CA GLY A 78 18.94 -13.19 -13.13
C GLY A 78 17.55 -12.57 -12.95
N THR A 79 16.82 -12.41 -14.05
CA THR A 79 15.48 -11.80 -14.07
C THR A 79 14.34 -12.82 -14.08
N TYR A 80 14.65 -14.11 -14.20
CA TYR A 80 13.71 -15.22 -14.22
C TYR A 80 14.43 -16.51 -13.78
N GLY A 81 13.68 -17.53 -13.34
CA GLY A 81 14.26 -18.83 -12.98
C GLY A 81 15.16 -18.79 -11.74
N ASN A 82 16.14 -19.71 -11.68
CA ASN A 82 17.19 -19.81 -10.65
C ASN A 82 16.72 -19.89 -9.20
N LYS A 83 15.45 -20.18 -8.96
CA LYS A 83 14.87 -20.20 -7.61
C LYS A 83 15.54 -21.24 -6.71
N SER A 84 16.16 -22.29 -7.26
CA SER A 84 16.95 -23.27 -6.53
C SER A 84 18.12 -22.67 -5.73
N GLU A 85 18.65 -21.51 -6.14
CA GLU A 85 19.69 -20.79 -5.39
C GLU A 85 19.21 -20.29 -4.02
N CYS A 86 17.89 -20.08 -3.87
CA CYS A 86 17.27 -19.60 -2.66
C CYS A 86 16.06 -20.48 -2.30
N PRO A 87 16.23 -21.63 -1.62
CA PRO A 87 15.14 -22.57 -1.33
C PRO A 87 13.93 -21.93 -0.63
N CYS A 88 14.15 -21.10 0.40
CA CYS A 88 13.05 -20.38 1.06
C CYS A 88 12.27 -19.48 0.08
N TYR A 89 12.96 -18.78 -0.83
CA TYR A 89 12.33 -17.90 -1.80
C TYR A 89 11.53 -18.70 -2.84
N ARG A 90 12.06 -19.86 -3.25
CA ARG A 90 11.40 -20.82 -4.16
C ARG A 90 10.11 -21.36 -3.56
N ASP A 91 10.16 -21.79 -2.32
CA ASP A 91 9.10 -22.58 -1.68
C ASP A 91 8.08 -21.69 -0.95
N LYS A 92 8.27 -20.37 -0.96
CA LYS A 92 7.35 -19.40 -0.35
C LYS A 92 6.02 -19.37 -1.09
N LEU A 93 4.95 -19.76 -0.40
CA LEU A 93 3.58 -19.69 -0.92
C LEU A 93 2.83 -18.47 -0.39
N ASN A 94 1.79 -18.07 -1.11
CA ASN A 94 0.77 -17.15 -0.60
C ASN A 94 -0.34 -17.93 0.12
N SER A 95 -1.33 -17.22 0.65
CA SER A 95 -2.47 -17.84 1.36
C SER A 95 -3.33 -18.76 0.48
N LYS A 96 -3.17 -18.72 -0.85
CA LYS A 96 -3.85 -19.59 -1.82
C LYS A 96 -2.98 -20.79 -2.25
N GLY A 97 -1.82 -20.99 -1.63
CA GLY A 97 -0.92 -22.10 -1.96
C GLY A 97 -0.15 -21.94 -3.26
N THR A 98 -0.12 -20.76 -3.89
CA THR A 98 0.67 -20.51 -5.11
C THR A 98 1.96 -19.76 -4.80
N SER A 99 2.98 -19.92 -5.67
CA SER A 99 4.28 -19.25 -5.54
C SER A 99 4.11 -17.75 -5.31
N LYS A 100 4.60 -17.25 -4.17
CA LYS A 100 4.48 -15.84 -3.79
C LYS A 100 5.57 -14.97 -4.42
N CYS A 101 6.78 -15.50 -4.51
CA CYS A 101 7.96 -14.73 -4.91
C CYS A 101 8.15 -14.74 -6.43
N PRO A 102 8.56 -13.62 -7.04
CA PRO A 102 8.80 -13.54 -8.48
C PRO A 102 9.99 -14.39 -8.94
#